data_AF-Q8T0Z8-F1
#
_entry.id   AF-Q8T0Z8-F1
#
_cell.length_a   1.000
_cell.length_b   1.000
_cell.length_c   1.000
_cell.angle_alpha   90.00
_cell.angle_beta   90.00
_cell.angle_gamma   90.00
#
_symmetry.space_group_name_H-M   'P 1'
#
loop_
_entity.id
_entity.type
_entity.pdbx_description
1 polymer ?
#
loop_
_entity_poly.entity_id
_entity_poly.type
_entity_poly.pdbx_seq_one_letter_code
_entity_poly.pdbx_strand_id
1 'polypeptide(L)'
;MGSTIFIGAKNIPRPQLTFKDTIDNSENLWVPKISDKPNNIKPLALNILYTEKGEASKFDYRGTTSIHNDVIIKTIIKICNRYEHPYQMELDMYNPPSQFIDPDPEPPMFPPPLEETKFTYIDIESKLDELVEHLMAVEQIAVDVEHHSYRDLSGLYLILGITCLIQISTDEGGDFIIDALAVREHIHKLNVVFTDPKKLKVFHGADSDVLWLQRDFGVYLVGLFDTYHAAKSLGLPALSLKFLLMKYCGVDTDKTYRLADWRIRPLPDVLIKYARMDTHYLLYVWRVMKNQIIEKNAGQTNMLLSVFEDSRQTCASTYNKEVIHDESHIPLYIRSKKNFDNQQMAALKMLYKWRDSQARQLDESTTYLLPNHMLLSLSENLPRELQGVNACCDPMPPFVKQNVITIHRMILSVSFLISIKKLVASYVINAIRLKFNDRYFYIGRTLKCCL
;
A
#
# COMPACT_ATOMS: atom_id res chain seq x y z
N MET A 1 35.59 9.67 2.91
CA MET A 1 34.81 9.01 1.83
C MET A 1 34.41 7.64 2.35
N GLY A 2 33.24 7.54 2.98
CA GLY A 2 32.71 6.27 3.49
C GLY A 2 32.00 5.54 2.37
N SER A 3 32.46 4.35 2.02
CA SER A 3 31.77 3.46 1.11
C SER A 3 30.44 3.02 1.74
N THR A 4 29.31 3.45 1.16
CA THR A 4 27.98 2.91 1.49
C THR A 4 27.97 1.43 1.12
N ILE A 5 28.16 0.56 2.12
CA ILE A 5 27.99 -0.89 1.92
C ILE A 5 26.49 -1.13 1.79
N PHE A 6 26.01 -1.19 0.55
CA PHE A 6 24.68 -1.72 0.27
C PHE A 6 24.68 -3.20 0.68
N ILE A 7 24.06 -3.52 1.82
CA ILE A 7 23.81 -4.90 2.25
C ILE A 7 22.66 -5.44 1.39
N GLY A 8 22.94 -5.71 0.13
CA GLY A 8 22.02 -6.37 -0.80
C GLY A 8 22.46 -7.81 -1.00
N ALA A 9 21.86 -8.76 -0.30
CA ALA A 9 22.15 -10.17 -0.55
C ALA A 9 21.70 -10.52 -1.99
N LYS A 10 22.61 -11.07 -2.81
CA LYS A 10 22.25 -11.62 -4.12
C LYS A 10 21.45 -12.91 -3.91
N ASN A 11 20.34 -13.08 -4.63
CA ASN A 11 19.54 -14.32 -4.66
C ASN A 11 18.87 -14.72 -3.32
N ILE A 12 18.17 -13.81 -2.65
CA ILE A 12 17.29 -14.18 -1.52
C ILE A 12 16.09 -14.96 -2.08
N PRO A 13 15.79 -16.18 -1.60
CA PRO A 13 14.60 -16.91 -2.02
C PRO A 13 13.34 -16.12 -1.63
N ARG A 14 12.30 -16.25 -2.45
CA ARG A 14 11.01 -15.58 -2.23
C ARG A 14 10.36 -16.12 -0.94
N PRO A 15 10.20 -15.32 0.13
CA PRO A 15 9.58 -15.79 1.37
C PRO A 15 8.12 -16.23 1.16
N GLN A 16 7.46 -15.73 0.12
CA GLN A 16 6.10 -16.12 -0.25
C GLN A 16 5.95 -17.61 -0.56
N LEU A 17 7.03 -18.24 -1.06
CA LEU A 17 7.00 -19.66 -1.41
C LEU A 17 6.86 -20.56 -0.19
N THR A 18 7.13 -20.04 1.01
CA THR A 18 6.99 -20.75 2.28
C THR A 18 5.74 -20.37 3.05
N PHE A 19 4.94 -19.42 2.56
CA PHE A 19 3.70 -19.04 3.22
C PHE A 19 2.65 -20.14 3.08
N LYS A 20 1.91 -20.37 4.17
CA LYS A 20 0.75 -21.28 4.17
C LYS A 20 -0.48 -20.64 3.52
N ASP A 21 -0.62 -19.32 3.60
CA ASP A 21 -1.66 -18.56 2.90
C ASP A 21 -1.20 -18.15 1.50
N THR A 22 -2.10 -18.29 0.51
CA THR A 22 -1.83 -17.83 -0.86
C THR A 22 -2.07 -16.33 -0.96
N ILE A 23 -1.13 -15.61 -1.57
CA ILE A 23 -1.29 -14.18 -1.86
C ILE A 23 -2.24 -14.00 -3.04
N ASP A 24 -3.36 -13.33 -2.82
CA ASP A 24 -4.32 -13.01 -3.87
C ASP A 24 -4.00 -11.66 -4.54
N ASN A 25 -3.29 -11.73 -5.67
CA ASN A 25 -2.99 -10.58 -6.53
C ASN A 25 -4.03 -10.34 -7.62
N SER A 26 -5.14 -11.08 -7.63
CA SER A 26 -6.20 -10.88 -8.62
C SER A 26 -6.84 -9.49 -8.50
N GLU A 27 -7.58 -9.09 -9.53
CA GLU A 27 -8.35 -7.84 -9.56
C GLU A 27 -9.60 -7.89 -8.66
N ASN A 28 -9.88 -9.02 -8.01
CA ASN A 28 -10.99 -9.12 -7.06
C ASN A 28 -10.77 -8.18 -5.88
N LEU A 29 -11.87 -7.70 -5.30
CA LEU A 29 -11.86 -6.90 -4.07
C LEU A 29 -11.02 -7.59 -3.00
N TRP A 30 -10.22 -6.79 -2.29
CA TRP A 30 -9.53 -7.29 -1.11
C TRP A 30 -10.54 -7.67 -0.04
N VAL A 31 -10.38 -8.86 0.54
CA VAL A 31 -11.22 -9.36 1.63
C VAL A 31 -10.42 -9.25 2.93
N PRO A 32 -10.97 -8.65 4.00
CA PRO A 32 -10.34 -8.65 5.32
C PRO A 32 -9.96 -10.06 5.78
N LYS A 33 -8.70 -10.26 6.20
CA LYS A 33 -8.19 -11.57 6.66
C LYS A 33 -8.66 -11.97 8.05
N ILE A 34 -9.27 -11.05 8.80
CA ILE A 34 -9.68 -11.27 10.19
C ILE A 34 -10.71 -12.39 10.31
N SER A 35 -10.40 -13.37 11.16
CA SER A 35 -11.28 -14.50 11.48
C SER A 35 -11.92 -14.38 12.86
N ASP A 36 -11.20 -13.79 13.82
CA ASP A 36 -11.65 -13.51 15.18
C ASP A 36 -11.51 -12.02 15.48
N LYS A 37 -12.47 -11.46 16.24
CA LYS A 37 -12.57 -10.02 16.52
C LYS A 37 -12.61 -9.78 18.04
N PRO A 38 -11.46 -9.81 18.73
CA PRO A 38 -11.39 -9.47 20.16
C PRO A 38 -11.78 -8.01 20.40
N ASN A 39 -12.15 -7.67 21.64
CA ASN A 39 -12.50 -6.30 22.05
C ASN A 39 -13.66 -5.68 21.23
N ASN A 40 -14.59 -6.51 20.75
CA ASN A 40 -15.66 -6.04 19.89
C ASN A 40 -16.84 -5.42 20.65
N ILE A 41 -17.36 -4.32 20.10
CA ILE A 41 -18.68 -3.77 20.41
C ILE A 41 -19.68 -4.32 19.38
N LYS A 42 -19.28 -4.36 18.11
CA LYS A 42 -20.03 -4.96 17.00
C LYS A 42 -19.45 -6.33 16.66
N PRO A 43 -20.25 -7.42 16.68
CA PRO A 43 -19.80 -8.73 16.20
C PRO A 43 -19.19 -8.66 14.80
N LEU A 44 -18.22 -9.53 14.51
CA LEU A 44 -17.54 -9.54 13.22
C LEU A 44 -18.54 -9.78 12.09
N ALA A 45 -18.67 -8.80 11.20
CA ALA A 45 -19.55 -8.84 10.04
C ALA A 45 -18.74 -8.45 8.80
N LEU A 46 -18.53 -9.40 7.88
CA LEU A 46 -17.80 -9.21 6.62
C LEU A 46 -18.74 -9.22 5.41
N ASN A 47 -19.97 -8.73 5.61
CA ASN A 47 -21.05 -8.74 4.62
C ASN A 47 -21.50 -7.32 4.22
N ILE A 48 -20.78 -6.29 4.65
CA ILE A 48 -21.08 -4.89 4.34
C ILE A 48 -20.03 -4.38 3.36
N LEU A 49 -20.50 -3.97 2.18
CA LEU A 49 -19.70 -3.42 1.10
C LEU A 49 -20.10 -1.96 0.87
N TYR A 50 -19.13 -1.14 0.45
CA TYR A 50 -19.36 0.26 0.09
C TYR A 50 -19.07 0.50 -1.38
N THR A 51 -19.83 1.41 -1.99
CA THR A 51 -19.56 1.97 -3.32
C THR A 51 -18.51 3.08 -3.27
N GLU A 52 -18.02 3.51 -4.43
CA GLU A 52 -17.16 4.71 -4.55
C GLU A 52 -17.78 5.95 -3.92
N LYS A 53 -19.11 6.05 -3.90
CA LYS A 53 -19.86 7.17 -3.32
C LYS A 53 -20.12 7.02 -1.82
N GLY A 54 -19.65 5.94 -1.20
CA GLY A 54 -19.84 5.66 0.23
C GLY A 54 -21.21 5.09 0.59
N GLU A 55 -21.98 4.59 -0.38
CA GLU A 55 -23.27 3.96 -0.12
C GLU A 55 -23.07 2.50 0.33
N ALA A 56 -23.68 2.12 1.46
CA ALA A 56 -23.56 0.78 2.02
C ALA A 56 -24.54 -0.20 1.35
N SER A 57 -24.02 -1.36 0.95
CA SER A 57 -24.79 -2.50 0.46
C SER A 57 -24.56 -3.69 1.41
N LYS A 58 -25.65 -4.24 1.97
CA LYS A 58 -25.60 -5.44 2.83
C LYS A 58 -25.75 -6.69 1.96
N PHE A 59 -24.72 -7.52 1.88
CA PHE A 59 -24.74 -8.79 1.16
C PHE A 59 -24.00 -9.89 1.91
N ASP A 60 -24.72 -10.95 2.29
CA ASP A 60 -24.15 -12.11 2.96
C ASP A 60 -23.45 -13.06 1.98
N TYR A 61 -22.13 -13.16 2.07
CA TYR A 61 -21.30 -14.01 1.21
C TYR A 61 -21.08 -15.42 1.78
N ARG A 62 -21.36 -15.66 3.08
CA ARG A 62 -21.09 -16.97 3.70
C ARG A 62 -22.31 -17.89 3.61
N GLY A 63 -22.51 -18.51 2.44
CA GLY A 63 -23.24 -19.80 2.42
C GLY A 63 -24.17 -20.18 1.26
N THR A 64 -24.00 -19.74 0.00
CA THR A 64 -24.88 -20.22 -1.09
C THR A 64 -24.17 -20.52 -2.41
N THR A 65 -24.05 -21.81 -2.73
CA THR A 65 -23.42 -22.43 -3.91
C THR A 65 -24.34 -22.47 -5.16
N SER A 66 -25.02 -21.36 -5.49
CA SER A 66 -25.88 -21.32 -6.69
C SER A 66 -25.31 -20.44 -7.82
N ILE A 67 -25.38 -20.95 -9.05
CA ILE A 67 -24.94 -20.31 -10.31
C ILE A 67 -25.61 -18.94 -10.55
N HIS A 68 -26.79 -18.69 -9.97
CA HIS A 68 -27.45 -17.37 -10.04
C HIS A 68 -26.72 -16.27 -9.23
N ASN A 69 -25.91 -16.63 -8.25
CA ASN A 69 -25.16 -15.66 -7.44
C ASN A 69 -23.93 -15.10 -8.17
N ASP A 70 -23.31 -15.85 -9.10
CA ASP A 70 -22.12 -15.35 -9.81
C ASP A 70 -22.39 -14.09 -10.64
N VAL A 71 -23.59 -13.95 -11.21
CA VAL A 71 -23.98 -12.75 -11.98
C VAL A 71 -24.24 -11.56 -11.05
N ILE A 72 -24.91 -11.80 -9.92
CA ILE A 72 -25.21 -10.77 -8.92
C ILE A 72 -23.92 -10.31 -8.24
N ILE A 73 -23.04 -11.24 -7.86
CA ILE A 73 -21.72 -10.97 -7.28
C ILE A 73 -20.86 -10.18 -8.27
N LYS A 74 -20.79 -10.56 -9.55
CA LYS A 74 -20.06 -9.79 -10.58
C LYS A 74 -20.63 -8.38 -10.79
N THR A 75 -21.94 -8.21 -10.60
CA THR A 75 -22.60 -6.91 -10.73
C THR A 75 -22.37 -6.04 -9.49
N ILE A 76 -22.37 -6.62 -8.30
CA ILE A 76 -22.10 -5.90 -7.03
C ILE A 76 -20.63 -5.56 -6.89
N ILE A 77 -19.71 -6.46 -7.24
CA ILE A 77 -18.26 -6.16 -7.31
C ILE A 77 -17.98 -5.03 -8.32
N LYS A 78 -18.83 -4.86 -9.33
CA LYS A 78 -18.73 -3.71 -10.25
C LYS A 78 -19.18 -2.37 -9.64
N ILE A 79 -20.01 -2.40 -8.59
CA ILE A 79 -20.62 -1.20 -7.99
C ILE A 79 -19.95 -0.86 -6.65
N CYS A 80 -19.60 -1.88 -5.87
CA CYS A 80 -18.91 -1.78 -4.59
C CYS A 80 -17.40 -1.92 -4.80
N ASN A 81 -16.62 -1.10 -4.12
CA ASN A 81 -15.17 -1.05 -4.27
C ASN A 81 -14.39 -1.36 -2.99
N ARG A 82 -15.06 -1.50 -1.83
CA ARG A 82 -14.40 -1.81 -0.55
C ARG A 82 -15.33 -2.50 0.45
N TYR A 83 -14.75 -3.26 1.39
CA TYR A 83 -15.45 -3.77 2.57
C TYR A 83 -15.52 -2.69 3.67
N GLU A 84 -16.51 -2.80 4.55
CA GLU A 84 -16.51 -2.06 5.82
C GLU A 84 -15.26 -2.40 6.63
N HIS A 85 -14.68 -1.39 7.30
CA HIS A 85 -13.60 -1.61 8.24
C HIS A 85 -14.11 -2.48 9.42
N PRO A 86 -13.49 -3.65 9.73
CA PRO A 86 -14.00 -4.56 10.76
C PRO A 86 -14.19 -3.92 12.14
N TYR A 87 -13.38 -2.93 12.50
CA TYR A 87 -13.45 -2.19 13.75
C TYR A 87 -14.09 -0.78 13.61
N GLN A 88 -14.85 -0.51 12.55
CA GLN A 88 -15.42 0.83 12.30
C GLN A 88 -16.22 1.36 13.51
N MET A 89 -17.10 0.53 14.08
CA MET A 89 -17.93 0.95 15.23
C MET A 89 -17.09 1.22 16.48
N GLU A 90 -16.10 0.37 16.75
CA GLU A 90 -15.18 0.56 17.89
C GLU A 90 -14.37 1.83 17.73
N LEU A 91 -13.90 2.13 16.51
CA LEU A 91 -13.23 3.39 16.20
C LEU A 91 -14.18 4.58 16.33
N ASP A 92 -15.42 4.50 15.88
CA ASP A 92 -16.37 5.62 15.98
C ASP A 92 -16.79 5.93 17.42
N MET A 93 -16.78 4.93 18.29
CA MET A 93 -17.08 5.09 19.72
C MET A 93 -15.84 5.35 20.58
N TYR A 94 -14.63 5.23 20.01
CA TYR A 94 -13.39 5.33 20.76
C TYR A 94 -13.21 6.74 21.34
N ASN A 95 -12.94 6.78 22.64
CA ASN A 95 -12.45 7.96 23.34
C ASN A 95 -11.23 7.53 24.16
N PRO A 96 -10.14 8.30 24.15
CA PRO A 96 -8.95 7.96 24.93
C PRO A 96 -9.29 7.90 26.44
N PRO A 97 -8.84 6.86 27.17
CA PRO A 97 -8.91 6.83 28.62
C PRO A 97 -8.25 8.07 29.27
N SER A 98 -8.80 8.52 30.41
CA SER A 98 -8.32 9.75 31.08
C SER A 98 -6.84 9.69 31.45
N GLN A 99 -6.31 8.52 31.81
CA GLN A 99 -4.87 8.32 32.07
C GLN A 99 -3.94 8.74 30.92
N PHE A 100 -4.43 8.75 29.67
CA PHE A 100 -3.64 9.19 28.51
C PHE A 100 -3.88 10.67 28.16
N ILE A 101 -4.85 11.31 28.77
CA ILE A 101 -5.21 12.71 28.50
C ILE A 101 -4.74 13.62 29.64
N ASP A 102 -4.79 13.13 30.86
CA ASP A 102 -4.41 13.87 32.05
C ASP A 102 -2.88 14.09 32.08
N PRO A 103 -2.43 15.22 32.64
CA PRO A 103 -1.01 15.47 32.86
C PRO A 103 -0.38 14.34 33.68
N ASP A 104 0.81 13.89 33.27
CA ASP A 104 1.54 12.92 34.09
C ASP A 104 1.97 13.56 35.42
N PRO A 105 1.85 12.85 36.54
CA PRO A 105 2.25 13.38 37.86
C PRO A 105 3.77 13.54 37.97
N GLU A 106 4.52 12.75 37.20
CA GLU A 106 5.97 12.70 37.20
C GLU A 106 6.52 13.01 35.79
N PRO A 107 7.73 13.58 35.69
CA PRO A 107 8.35 13.83 34.40
C PRO A 107 8.60 12.49 33.67
N PRO A 108 8.51 12.46 32.32
CA PRO A 108 8.77 11.26 31.55
C PRO A 108 10.17 10.72 31.81
N MET A 109 10.28 9.46 32.24
CA MET A 109 11.56 8.79 32.42
C MET A 109 12.20 8.53 31.05
N PHE A 110 13.47 8.90 30.91
CA PHE A 110 14.25 8.61 29.71
C PHE A 110 14.58 7.11 29.65
N PRO A 111 14.44 6.45 28.49
CA PRO A 111 14.72 5.02 28.38
C PRO A 111 16.22 4.73 28.54
N PRO A 112 16.59 3.56 29.08
CA PRO A 112 18.00 3.15 29.18
C PRO A 112 18.63 3.01 27.78
N PRO A 113 19.97 3.06 27.67
CA PRO A 113 20.64 2.81 26.40
C PRO A 113 20.25 1.45 25.77
N LEU A 114 20.31 1.35 24.44
CA LEU A 114 19.96 0.11 23.72
C LEU A 114 20.77 -1.10 24.21
N GLU A 115 22.02 -0.88 24.62
CA GLU A 115 22.94 -1.89 25.12
C GLU A 115 22.55 -2.44 26.49
N GLU A 116 21.82 -1.67 27.30
CA GLU A 116 21.32 -2.06 28.63
C GLU A 116 19.86 -2.53 28.59
N THR A 117 19.17 -2.28 27.47
CA THR A 117 17.77 -2.63 27.28
C THR A 117 17.63 -4.08 26.86
N LYS A 118 16.78 -4.84 27.56
CA LYS A 118 16.44 -6.23 27.21
C LYS A 118 15.93 -6.28 25.76
N PHE A 119 16.47 -7.20 24.98
CA PHE A 119 16.09 -7.42 23.59
C PHE A 119 15.63 -8.86 23.37
N THR A 120 14.49 -9.04 22.71
CA THR A 120 13.95 -10.36 22.37
C THR A 120 13.63 -10.44 20.88
N TYR A 121 14.18 -11.45 20.20
CA TYR A 121 13.88 -11.77 18.81
C TYR A 121 12.86 -12.92 18.71
N ILE A 122 11.75 -12.67 18.02
CA ILE A 122 10.57 -13.53 17.95
C ILE A 122 10.43 -14.07 16.53
N ASP A 123 10.73 -15.35 16.37
CA ASP A 123 10.76 -16.09 15.10
C ASP A 123 9.93 -17.38 15.12
N ILE A 124 9.29 -17.67 16.25
CA ILE A 124 8.45 -18.85 16.46
C ILE A 124 7.17 -18.47 17.23
N GLU A 125 6.10 -19.25 17.04
CA GLU A 125 4.79 -19.00 17.64
C GLU A 125 4.84 -18.91 19.17
N SER A 126 5.58 -19.79 19.86
CA SER A 126 5.61 -19.80 21.34
C SER A 126 6.16 -18.50 21.93
N LYS A 127 7.19 -17.90 21.30
CA LYS A 127 7.73 -16.60 21.71
C LYS A 127 6.76 -15.46 21.41
N LEU A 128 5.96 -15.58 20.34
CA LEU A 128 4.91 -14.61 20.03
C LEU A 128 3.80 -14.68 21.09
N ASP A 129 3.45 -15.87 21.55
CA ASP A 129 2.46 -16.06 22.62
C ASP A 129 2.94 -15.47 23.94
N GLU A 130 4.20 -15.71 24.33
CA GLU A 130 4.83 -15.06 25.49
C GLU A 130 4.84 -13.53 25.37
N LEU A 131 5.10 -13.00 24.16
CA LEU A 131 5.00 -11.56 23.92
C LEU A 131 3.55 -11.08 24.11
N VAL A 132 2.56 -11.74 23.52
CA VAL A 132 1.16 -11.34 23.64
C VAL A 132 0.73 -11.30 25.11
N GLU A 133 1.11 -12.28 25.91
CA GLU A 133 0.87 -12.29 27.36
C GLU A 133 1.50 -11.08 28.07
N HIS A 134 2.75 -10.75 27.75
CA HIS A 134 3.42 -9.55 28.25
C HIS A 134 2.68 -8.27 27.83
N LEU A 135 2.31 -8.15 26.55
CA LEU A 135 1.62 -6.98 26.01
C LEU A 135 0.20 -6.81 26.60
N MET A 136 -0.43 -7.89 27.05
CA MET A 136 -1.68 -7.83 27.79
C MET A 136 -1.51 -7.22 29.20
N ALA A 137 -0.33 -7.30 29.80
CA ALA A 137 -0.05 -6.75 31.12
C ALA A 137 0.32 -5.26 31.12
N VAL A 138 0.90 -4.74 30.02
CA VAL A 138 1.36 -3.34 29.94
C VAL A 138 0.27 -2.39 29.42
N GLU A 139 0.34 -1.11 29.79
CA GLU A 139 -0.69 -0.11 29.41
C GLU A 139 -0.46 0.51 28.04
N GLN A 140 0.80 0.60 27.61
CA GLN A 140 1.20 1.31 26.40
C GLN A 140 2.33 0.59 25.69
N ILE A 141 2.31 0.64 24.36
CA ILE A 141 3.29 -0.02 23.50
C ILE A 141 3.66 0.93 22.36
N ALA A 142 4.95 0.98 22.01
CA ALA A 142 5.41 1.62 20.79
C ALA A 142 5.53 0.56 19.69
N VAL A 143 5.11 0.87 18.47
CA VAL A 143 5.12 -0.07 17.35
C VAL A 143 5.59 0.61 16.08
N ASP A 144 6.33 -0.15 15.27
CA ASP A 144 6.72 0.20 13.90
C ASP A 144 6.70 -1.08 13.04
N VAL A 145 6.77 -0.93 11.71
CA VAL A 145 6.90 -2.07 10.80
C VAL A 145 7.90 -1.80 9.68
N GLU A 146 8.64 -2.83 9.27
CA GLU A 146 9.51 -2.74 8.10
C GLU A 146 8.89 -3.44 6.90
N HIS A 147 8.70 -2.67 5.82
CA HIS A 147 8.05 -3.11 4.60
C HIS A 147 9.04 -3.26 3.45
N HIS A 148 8.81 -4.27 2.63
CA HIS A 148 9.54 -4.47 1.40
C HIS A 148 8.61 -4.37 0.19
N SER A 149 8.75 -3.27 -0.55
CA SER A 149 8.12 -3.04 -1.86
C SER A 149 9.12 -2.68 -2.97
N TYR A 150 10.38 -2.44 -2.61
CA TYR A 150 11.39 -1.85 -3.50
C TYR A 150 12.75 -2.56 -3.40
N ARG A 151 13.41 -2.79 -4.54
CA ARG A 151 14.86 -3.04 -4.60
C ARG A 151 15.45 -2.59 -5.93
N ASP A 152 16.36 -1.63 -5.94
CA ASP A 152 17.13 -1.32 -7.16
C ASP A 152 18.16 -2.41 -7.50
N LEU A 153 18.46 -2.52 -8.80
CA LEU A 153 19.53 -3.30 -9.47
C LEU A 153 19.64 -4.83 -9.25
N SER A 154 18.86 -5.49 -8.37
CA SER A 154 19.11 -6.93 -8.08
C SER A 154 17.90 -7.86 -7.89
N GLY A 155 16.71 -7.43 -8.34
CA GLY A 155 15.80 -8.35 -9.03
C GLY A 155 14.86 -9.24 -8.21
N LEU A 156 14.09 -8.63 -7.30
CA LEU A 156 12.82 -9.22 -6.84
C LEU A 156 11.95 -8.10 -6.27
N TYR A 157 10.81 -7.81 -6.89
CA TYR A 157 9.92 -6.74 -6.46
C TYR A 157 8.51 -7.28 -6.31
N LEU A 158 7.68 -6.78 -5.41
CA LEU A 158 6.35 -7.36 -5.19
C LEU A 158 5.28 -6.36 -5.54
N ILE A 159 4.22 -6.80 -6.21
CA ILE A 159 3.17 -5.90 -6.67
C ILE A 159 2.41 -5.25 -5.52
N LEU A 160 2.18 -5.99 -4.43
CA LEU A 160 1.56 -5.44 -3.22
C LEU A 160 2.58 -5.09 -2.13
N GLY A 161 3.80 -5.62 -2.17
CA GLY A 161 4.76 -5.54 -1.08
C GLY A 161 4.46 -6.52 0.06
N ILE A 162 5.40 -6.65 1.01
CA ILE A 162 5.26 -7.51 2.21
C ILE A 162 5.84 -6.83 3.45
N THR A 163 5.18 -6.95 4.58
CA THR A 163 5.76 -6.61 5.88
C THR A 163 6.71 -7.71 6.32
N CYS A 164 7.96 -7.34 6.57
CA CYS A 164 9.05 -8.25 6.88
C CYS A 164 9.40 -8.29 8.37
N LEU A 165 9.09 -7.21 9.10
CA LEU A 165 9.42 -7.05 10.51
C LEU A 165 8.34 -6.21 11.21
N ILE A 166 8.09 -6.50 12.48
CA ILE A 166 7.31 -5.64 13.37
C ILE A 166 8.16 -5.39 14.61
N GLN A 167 8.31 -4.13 14.99
CA GLN A 167 9.04 -3.71 16.18
C GLN A 167 8.04 -3.33 17.26
N ILE A 168 8.30 -3.76 18.49
CA ILE A 168 7.50 -3.36 19.65
C ILE A 168 8.44 -3.00 20.79
N SER A 169 8.19 -1.86 21.46
CA SER A 169 8.90 -1.49 22.68
C SER A 169 7.92 -1.24 23.83
N THR A 170 8.31 -1.66 25.02
CA THR A 170 7.55 -1.50 26.28
C THR A 170 8.48 -1.03 27.38
N ASP A 171 7.96 -0.31 28.39
CA ASP A 171 8.78 0.16 29.52
C ASP A 171 9.28 -1.01 30.39
N GLU A 172 8.47 -2.06 30.57
CA GLU A 172 8.73 -3.18 31.49
C GLU A 172 9.43 -4.38 30.83
N GLY A 173 9.33 -4.53 29.51
CA GLY A 173 9.82 -5.70 28.77
C GLY A 173 11.02 -5.45 27.85
N GLY A 174 11.34 -4.18 27.57
CA GLY A 174 12.38 -3.79 26.61
C GLY A 174 11.89 -3.79 25.16
N ASP A 175 12.78 -4.13 24.24
CA ASP A 175 12.53 -4.12 22.80
C ASP A 175 12.32 -5.53 22.24
N PHE A 176 11.35 -5.64 21.35
CA PHE A 176 10.96 -6.86 20.68
C PHE A 176 11.02 -6.66 19.17
N ILE A 177 11.64 -7.60 18.48
CA ILE A 177 11.60 -7.67 17.02
C ILE A 177 10.90 -8.97 16.64
N ILE A 178 9.77 -8.85 15.92
CA ILE A 178 9.00 -9.96 15.40
C ILE A 178 9.39 -10.19 13.94
N ASP A 179 9.89 -11.38 13.62
CA ASP A 179 10.07 -11.85 12.26
C ASP A 179 8.71 -12.15 11.61
N ALA A 180 8.15 -11.14 10.95
CA ALA A 180 6.83 -11.22 10.37
C ALA A 180 6.72 -12.18 9.18
N LEU A 181 7.85 -12.63 8.63
CA LEU A 181 7.89 -13.67 7.61
C LEU A 181 7.80 -15.06 8.25
N ALA A 182 8.47 -15.27 9.37
CA ALA A 182 8.51 -16.57 10.07
C ALA A 182 7.19 -16.89 10.79
N VAL A 183 6.60 -15.91 11.49
CA VAL A 183 5.35 -16.10 12.27
C VAL A 183 4.10 -15.51 11.61
N ARG A 184 4.13 -15.33 10.28
CA ARG A 184 3.08 -14.66 9.49
C ARG A 184 1.65 -15.05 9.85
N GLU A 185 1.39 -16.35 9.95
CA GLU A 185 0.04 -16.88 10.20
C GLU A 185 -0.46 -16.60 11.63
N HIS A 186 0.43 -16.30 12.57
CA HIS A 186 0.11 -16.11 13.98
C HIS A 186 0.04 -14.63 14.41
N ILE A 187 0.48 -13.68 13.57
CA ILE A 187 0.49 -12.25 13.91
C ILE A 187 -0.91 -11.71 14.24
N HIS A 188 -1.98 -12.31 13.71
CA HIS A 188 -3.36 -11.94 14.04
C HIS A 188 -3.65 -11.98 15.55
N LYS A 189 -2.90 -12.75 16.35
CA LYS A 189 -3.01 -12.79 17.82
C LYS A 189 -2.76 -11.43 18.48
N LEU A 190 -1.99 -10.55 17.85
CA LEU A 190 -1.75 -9.19 18.33
C LEU A 190 -3.06 -8.37 18.46
N ASN A 191 -4.13 -8.72 17.73
CA ASN A 191 -5.42 -8.02 17.83
C ASN A 191 -5.95 -7.96 19.27
N VAL A 192 -5.66 -8.94 20.12
CA VAL A 192 -6.11 -8.92 21.54
C VAL A 192 -5.64 -7.66 22.27
N VAL A 193 -4.44 -7.16 21.91
CA VAL A 193 -3.83 -5.96 22.50
C VAL A 193 -4.02 -4.73 21.59
N PHE A 194 -3.83 -4.92 20.29
CA PHE A 194 -3.85 -3.84 19.30
C PHE A 194 -5.23 -3.21 19.14
N THR A 195 -6.29 -3.96 19.44
CA THR A 195 -7.69 -3.46 19.40
C THR A 195 -8.28 -3.23 20.79
N ASP A 196 -7.51 -3.41 21.86
CA ASP A 196 -7.96 -3.06 23.22
C ASP A 196 -7.96 -1.54 23.39
N PRO A 197 -9.14 -0.89 23.53
CA PRO A 197 -9.22 0.57 23.65
C PRO A 197 -8.62 1.10 24.95
N LYS A 198 -8.32 0.24 25.93
CA LYS A 198 -7.68 0.65 27.19
C LYS A 198 -6.16 0.76 27.06
N LYS A 199 -5.57 0.23 25.98
CA LYS A 199 -4.12 0.25 25.76
C LYS A 199 -3.75 1.28 24.72
N LEU A 200 -2.67 2.01 24.96
CA LEU A 200 -2.16 2.98 23.99
C LEU A 200 -1.20 2.31 23.01
N LYS A 201 -1.42 2.50 21.72
CA LYS A 201 -0.47 2.12 20.66
C LYS A 201 0.15 3.39 20.12
N VAL A 202 1.46 3.56 20.30
CA VAL A 202 2.20 4.72 19.80
C VAL A 202 2.91 4.37 18.51
N PHE A 203 2.64 5.12 17.45
CA PHE A 203 3.30 5.01 16.15
C PHE A 203 3.89 6.36 15.72
N HIS A 204 4.64 6.35 14.62
CA HIS A 204 5.07 7.56 13.93
C HIS A 204 4.75 7.49 12.44
N GLY A 205 3.69 8.18 12.01
CA GLY A 205 3.28 8.23 10.60
C GLY A 205 2.64 6.91 10.14
N ALA A 206 1.61 6.45 10.85
CA ALA A 206 1.05 5.11 10.75
C ALA A 206 0.19 4.84 9.49
N ASP A 207 0.09 5.81 8.56
CA ASP A 207 -0.78 5.74 7.38
C ASP A 207 -0.56 4.47 6.55
N SER A 208 0.70 4.07 6.37
CA SER A 208 1.04 2.85 5.61
C SER A 208 0.97 1.60 6.49
N ASP A 209 1.39 1.71 7.75
CA ASP A 209 1.51 0.59 8.68
C ASP A 209 0.14 -0.02 8.97
N VAL A 210 -0.88 0.81 9.19
CA VAL A 210 -2.28 0.39 9.35
C VAL A 210 -2.72 -0.45 8.16
N LEU A 211 -2.43 -0.02 6.93
CA LEU A 211 -2.85 -0.72 5.72
C LEU A 211 -2.09 -2.04 5.53
N TRP A 212 -0.80 -2.05 5.85
CA TRP A 212 0.03 -3.24 5.73
C TRP A 212 -0.33 -4.31 6.77
N LEU A 213 -0.58 -3.91 8.02
CA LEU A 213 -1.06 -4.80 9.09
C LEU A 213 -2.39 -5.47 8.73
N GLN A 214 -3.32 -4.70 8.16
CA GLN A 214 -4.59 -5.23 7.64
C GLN A 214 -4.37 -6.23 6.52
N ARG A 215 -3.62 -5.83 5.48
CA ARG A 215 -3.40 -6.62 4.27
C ARG A 215 -2.71 -7.94 4.57
N ASP A 216 -1.63 -7.90 5.35
CA ASP A 216 -0.76 -9.05 5.53
C ASP A 216 -1.24 -9.99 6.62
N PHE A 217 -1.75 -9.44 7.74
CA PHE A 217 -2.01 -10.22 8.95
C PHE A 217 -3.44 -10.12 9.48
N GLY A 218 -4.29 -9.26 8.91
CA GLY A 218 -5.63 -9.00 9.46
C GLY A 218 -5.58 -8.35 10.84
N VAL A 219 -4.54 -7.56 11.11
CA VAL A 219 -4.38 -6.81 12.37
C VAL A 219 -4.92 -5.39 12.21
N TYR A 220 -5.62 -4.92 13.24
CA TYR A 220 -6.26 -3.62 13.30
C TYR A 220 -5.83 -2.87 14.56
N LEU A 221 -5.99 -1.54 14.58
CA LEU A 221 -5.61 -0.68 15.70
C LEU A 221 -6.84 0.07 16.24
N VAL A 222 -7.04 0.04 17.55
CA VAL A 222 -7.98 0.91 18.29
C VAL A 222 -7.22 1.50 19.46
N GLY A 223 -7.21 2.82 19.63
CA GLY A 223 -6.37 3.48 20.64
C GLY A 223 -4.95 3.80 20.16
N LEU A 224 -4.85 4.34 18.95
CA LEU A 224 -3.61 4.85 18.36
C LEU A 224 -3.33 6.28 18.83
N PHE A 225 -2.07 6.55 19.13
CA PHE A 225 -1.51 7.91 19.16
C PHE A 225 -0.37 8.00 18.14
N ASP A 226 -0.55 8.86 17.15
CA ASP A 226 0.46 9.09 16.12
C ASP A 226 1.29 10.34 16.43
N THR A 227 2.58 10.14 16.70
CA THR A 227 3.53 11.22 16.97
C THR A 227 3.74 12.16 15.78
N TYR A 228 3.43 11.74 14.54
CA TYR A 228 3.42 12.63 13.37
C TYR A 228 2.32 13.69 13.47
N HIS A 229 1.09 13.29 13.81
CA HIS A 229 -0.02 14.22 14.02
C HIS A 229 0.24 15.12 15.23
N ALA A 230 0.84 14.58 16.28
CA ALA A 230 1.29 15.37 17.43
C ALA A 230 2.33 16.43 17.03
N ALA A 231 3.30 16.09 16.19
CA ALA A 231 4.33 17.02 15.72
C ALA A 231 3.73 18.15 14.87
N LYS A 232 2.76 17.82 14.02
CA LYS A 232 1.99 18.78 13.22
C LYS A 232 1.18 19.72 14.10
N SER A 233 0.49 19.18 15.10
CA SER A 233 -0.30 19.95 16.08
C SER A 233 0.59 20.93 16.87
N LEU A 234 1.75 20.44 17.34
CA LEU A 234 2.76 21.28 18.00
C LEU A 234 3.37 22.35 17.10
N GLY A 235 3.27 22.24 15.78
CA GLY A 235 3.87 23.18 14.82
C GLY A 235 5.39 23.04 14.76
N LEU A 236 5.90 21.81 14.89
CA LEU A 236 7.33 21.53 14.82
C LEU A 236 7.89 21.82 13.42
N PRO A 237 9.16 22.26 13.29
CA PRO A 237 9.75 22.63 12.01
C PRO A 237 9.96 21.44 11.05
N ALA A 238 9.99 20.22 11.58
CA ALA A 238 9.99 19.00 10.80
C ALA A 238 9.16 17.92 11.52
N LEU A 239 8.61 17.00 10.74
CA LEU A 239 7.63 16.01 11.21
C LEU A 239 8.17 14.57 11.22
N SER A 240 9.42 14.34 10.80
CA SER A 240 10.00 12.99 10.70
C SER A 240 10.47 12.45 12.04
N LEU A 241 10.44 11.12 12.22
CA LEU A 241 10.93 10.44 13.42
C LEU A 241 12.36 10.84 13.77
N LYS A 242 13.27 10.83 12.78
CA LYS A 242 14.66 11.31 12.94
C LYS A 242 14.74 12.68 13.62
N PHE A 243 13.86 13.61 13.25
CA PHE A 243 13.82 14.93 13.85
C PHE A 243 13.34 14.88 15.31
N LEU A 244 12.31 14.08 15.60
CA LEU A 244 11.81 13.92 16.98
C LEU A 244 12.87 13.27 17.88
N LEU A 245 13.54 12.23 17.41
CA LEU A 245 14.63 11.55 18.13
C LEU A 245 15.80 12.50 18.41
N MET A 246 16.22 13.29 17.42
CA MET A 246 17.27 14.30 17.64
C MET A 246 16.81 15.39 18.62
N LYS A 247 15.59 15.92 18.46
CA LYS A 247 15.06 17.02 19.28
C LYS A 247 14.84 16.63 20.74
N TYR A 248 14.26 15.46 20.99
CA TYR A 248 13.83 15.05 22.34
C TYR A 248 14.82 14.11 23.02
N CYS A 249 15.58 13.34 22.26
CA CYS A 249 16.48 12.32 22.79
C CYS A 249 17.96 12.60 22.52
N GLY A 250 18.29 13.58 21.67
CA GLY A 250 19.68 13.82 21.24
C GLY A 250 20.27 12.67 20.41
N VAL A 251 19.41 11.82 19.84
CA VAL A 251 19.81 10.64 19.06
C VAL A 251 19.76 10.96 17.57
N ASP A 252 20.90 10.82 16.88
CA ASP A 252 20.95 10.92 15.42
C ASP A 252 20.76 9.54 14.79
N THR A 253 19.73 9.40 13.97
CA THR A 253 19.46 8.17 13.23
C THR A 253 19.97 8.26 11.80
N ASP A 254 20.74 7.28 11.38
CA ASP A 254 21.28 7.25 10.03
C ASP A 254 20.24 6.72 9.04
N LYS A 255 20.05 7.40 7.89
CA LYS A 255 19.01 7.02 6.89
C LYS A 255 19.44 5.85 5.99
N THR A 256 20.62 5.31 6.22
CA THR A 256 21.30 4.36 5.33
C THR A 256 20.50 3.07 5.10
N TYR A 257 19.71 2.62 6.09
CA TYR A 257 19.05 1.31 6.04
C TYR A 257 17.56 1.33 5.69
N ARG A 258 16.95 2.51 5.50
CA ARG A 258 15.53 2.62 5.08
C ARG A 258 15.21 1.91 3.76
N LEU A 259 16.22 1.75 2.89
CA LEU A 259 16.10 1.05 1.61
C LEU A 259 16.76 -0.34 1.63
N ALA A 260 17.07 -0.87 2.82
CA ALA A 260 17.63 -2.21 2.96
C ALA A 260 16.63 -3.30 2.54
N ASP A 261 17.16 -4.46 2.17
CA ASP A 261 16.34 -5.63 1.90
C ASP A 261 15.97 -6.33 3.21
N TRP A 262 14.84 -5.95 3.81
CA TRP A 262 14.35 -6.48 5.10
C TRP A 262 13.96 -7.96 5.08
N ARG A 263 14.05 -8.63 3.93
CA ARG A 263 13.86 -10.07 3.80
C ARG A 263 15.11 -10.87 4.16
N ILE A 264 16.27 -10.23 4.29
CA ILE A 264 17.54 -10.91 4.60
C ILE A 264 17.40 -11.67 5.93
N ARG A 265 17.79 -12.95 5.92
CA ARG A 265 17.90 -13.80 7.11
C ARG A 265 19.23 -14.58 7.12
N PRO A 266 19.89 -14.73 8.29
CA PRO A 266 19.58 -14.04 9.55
C PRO A 266 19.75 -12.51 9.42
N LEU A 267 19.01 -11.74 10.22
CA LEU A 267 19.11 -10.28 10.18
C LEU A 267 20.48 -9.83 10.72
N PRO A 268 21.24 -9.00 9.98
CA PRO A 268 22.47 -8.42 10.47
C PRO A 268 22.23 -7.53 11.70
N ASP A 269 23.18 -7.53 12.65
CA ASP A 269 23.10 -6.72 13.88
C ASP A 269 22.87 -5.22 13.63
N VAL A 270 23.39 -4.70 12.51
CA VAL A 270 23.18 -3.30 12.11
C VAL A 270 21.71 -3.01 11.76
N LEU A 271 21.00 -3.97 11.16
CA LEU A 271 19.57 -3.85 10.87
C LEU A 271 18.73 -4.05 12.14
N ILE A 272 19.15 -4.96 13.03
CA ILE A 272 18.51 -5.14 14.34
C ILE A 272 18.61 -3.85 15.16
N LYS A 273 19.80 -3.23 15.23
CA LYS A 273 20.00 -1.97 15.94
C LYS A 273 19.14 -0.86 15.33
N TYR A 274 19.14 -0.73 14.00
CA TYR A 274 18.30 0.25 13.30
C TYR A 274 16.82 0.06 13.63
N ALA A 275 16.28 -1.15 13.45
CA ALA A 275 14.88 -1.45 13.72
C ALA A 275 14.49 -1.15 15.17
N ARG A 276 15.32 -1.52 16.15
CA ARG A 276 15.04 -1.20 17.56
C ARG A 276 14.91 0.31 17.80
N MET A 277 15.73 1.13 17.14
CA MET A 277 15.73 2.57 17.34
C MET A 277 14.41 3.25 16.94
N ASP A 278 13.63 2.65 16.04
CA ASP A 278 12.36 3.23 15.58
C ASP A 278 11.26 3.21 16.66
N THR A 279 11.28 2.23 17.57
CA THR A 279 10.29 2.13 18.67
C THR A 279 10.87 2.41 20.06
N HIS A 280 12.16 2.17 20.27
CA HIS A 280 12.80 2.20 21.60
C HIS A 280 12.57 3.51 22.37
N TYR A 281 12.67 4.65 21.69
CA TYR A 281 12.48 5.97 22.29
C TYR A 281 11.05 6.51 22.19
N LEU A 282 10.18 5.82 21.47
CA LEU A 282 8.92 6.38 20.99
C LEU A 282 7.91 6.60 22.12
N LEU A 283 7.90 5.74 23.15
CA LEU A 283 7.08 5.94 24.36
C LEU A 283 7.50 7.20 25.14
N TYR A 284 8.80 7.46 25.25
CA TYR A 284 9.30 8.69 25.87
C TYR A 284 8.90 9.92 25.04
N VAL A 285 9.10 9.87 23.72
CA VAL A 285 8.69 10.95 22.80
C VAL A 285 7.20 11.24 22.92
N TRP A 286 6.35 10.21 22.97
CA TRP A 286 4.91 10.35 23.19
C TRP A 286 4.61 11.16 24.46
N ARG A 287 5.16 10.74 25.62
CA ARG A 287 4.91 11.41 26.91
C ARG A 287 5.37 12.87 26.91
N VAL A 288 6.55 13.15 26.32
CA VAL A 288 7.04 14.53 26.18
C VAL A 288 6.12 15.36 25.30
N MET A 289 5.68 14.83 24.16
CA MET A 289 4.77 15.54 23.25
C MET A 289 3.39 15.75 23.86
N LYS A 290 2.87 14.79 24.63
CA LYS A 290 1.64 14.94 25.42
C LYS A 290 1.73 16.16 26.32
N ASN A 291 2.77 16.24 27.15
CA ASN A 291 2.95 17.35 28.08
C ASN A 291 3.09 18.69 27.34
N GLN A 292 3.86 18.74 26.26
CA GLN A 292 3.99 19.95 25.45
C GLN A 292 2.67 20.42 24.82
N ILE A 293 1.82 19.49 24.38
CA ILE A 293 0.50 19.82 23.82
C ILE A 293 -0.39 20.43 24.90
N ILE A 294 -0.42 19.82 26.09
CA ILE A 294 -1.20 20.30 27.22
C ILE A 294 -0.72 21.69 27.66
N GLU A 295 0.60 21.89 27.79
CA GLU A 295 1.20 23.17 28.16
C GLU A 295 0.91 24.27 27.13
N LYS A 296 1.09 23.97 25.84
CA LYS A 296 0.80 24.91 24.74
C LYS A 296 -0.67 25.35 24.71
N ASN A 297 -1.56 24.48 25.19
CA ASN A 297 -2.99 24.70 25.23
C ASN A 297 -3.49 25.13 26.63
N ALA A 298 -2.62 25.74 27.44
CA ALA A 298 -2.92 26.30 28.76
C ALA A 298 -3.58 25.29 29.73
N GLY A 299 -3.16 24.03 29.68
CA GLY A 299 -3.69 22.94 30.51
C GLY A 299 -4.96 22.28 29.96
N GLN A 300 -5.48 22.73 28.82
CA GLN A 300 -6.67 22.14 28.19
C GLN A 300 -6.30 20.97 27.28
N THR A 301 -7.23 20.02 27.14
CA THR A 301 -6.98 18.73 26.49
C THR A 301 -7.54 18.63 25.07
N ASN A 302 -8.28 19.63 24.59
CA ASN A 302 -8.91 19.62 23.25
C ASN A 302 -7.89 19.46 22.11
N MET A 303 -6.71 20.07 22.22
CA MET A 303 -5.66 19.90 21.22
C MET A 303 -5.10 18.47 21.18
N LEU A 304 -4.97 17.83 22.35
CA LEU A 304 -4.56 16.43 22.47
C LEU A 304 -5.63 15.49 21.93
N LEU A 305 -6.91 15.75 22.24
CA LEU A 305 -8.05 15.01 21.68
C LEU A 305 -8.11 15.10 20.15
N SER A 306 -7.76 16.24 19.57
CA SER A 306 -7.66 16.39 18.11
C SER A 306 -6.57 15.49 17.50
N VAL A 307 -5.46 15.27 18.20
CA VAL A 307 -4.40 14.35 17.74
C VAL A 307 -4.88 12.90 17.80
N PHE A 308 -5.60 12.52 18.84
CA PHE A 308 -6.25 11.21 18.93
C PHE A 308 -7.30 11.03 17.82
N GLU A 309 -8.04 12.07 17.46
CA GLU A 309 -9.00 12.05 16.36
C GLU A 309 -8.31 11.85 15.00
N ASP A 310 -7.23 12.59 14.70
CA ASP A 310 -6.45 12.40 13.48
C ASP A 310 -5.82 10.98 13.41
N SER A 311 -5.37 10.47 14.56
CA SER A 311 -4.85 9.09 14.70
C SER A 311 -5.95 8.05 14.45
N ARG A 312 -7.16 8.28 14.99
CA ARG A 312 -8.34 7.43 14.78
C ARG A 312 -8.77 7.38 13.31
N GLN A 313 -8.71 8.51 12.61
CA GLN A 313 -8.96 8.57 11.16
C GLN A 313 -7.92 7.76 10.37
N THR A 314 -6.66 7.79 10.81
CA THR A 314 -5.60 6.95 10.25
C THR A 314 -5.96 5.46 10.40
N CYS A 315 -6.36 5.03 11.61
CA CYS A 315 -6.84 3.66 11.87
C CYS A 315 -8.09 3.26 11.06
N ALA A 316 -8.98 4.21 10.76
CA ALA A 316 -10.21 3.95 10.01
C ALA A 316 -9.98 3.71 8.51
N SER A 317 -8.76 3.94 8.03
CA SER A 317 -8.38 3.65 6.64
C SER A 317 -8.51 2.16 6.34
N THR A 318 -8.95 1.83 5.13
CA THR A 318 -9.12 0.44 4.68
C THR A 318 -8.17 0.16 3.53
N TYR A 319 -7.45 -0.96 3.62
CA TYR A 319 -6.65 -1.41 2.49
C TYR A 319 -7.56 -1.78 1.31
N ASN A 320 -7.22 -1.28 0.13
CA ASN A 320 -7.89 -1.62 -1.12
C ASN A 320 -6.82 -1.90 -2.17
N LYS A 321 -7.03 -2.94 -2.98
CA LYS A 321 -6.13 -3.21 -4.11
C LYS A 321 -6.23 -2.09 -5.11
N GLU A 322 -5.10 -1.72 -5.72
CA GLU A 322 -5.10 -0.82 -6.86
C GLU A 322 -5.85 -1.48 -8.03
N VAL A 323 -6.81 -0.76 -8.60
CA VAL A 323 -7.59 -1.19 -9.76
C VAL A 323 -7.08 -0.45 -11.00
N ILE A 324 -6.76 -1.20 -12.06
CA ILE A 324 -6.36 -0.61 -13.33
C ILE A 324 -7.60 -0.23 -14.13
N HIS A 325 -7.81 1.08 -14.28
CA HIS A 325 -8.81 1.66 -15.15
C HIS A 325 -8.23 1.94 -16.54
N ASP A 326 -9.11 2.32 -17.46
CA ASP A 326 -8.73 2.64 -18.83
C ASP A 326 -7.72 3.79 -18.94
N GLU A 327 -7.71 4.69 -17.96
CA GLU A 327 -6.88 5.89 -17.90
C GLU A 327 -5.69 5.78 -16.93
N SER A 328 -5.47 4.62 -16.29
CA SER A 328 -4.39 4.46 -15.31
C SER A 328 -2.97 4.70 -15.86
N HIS A 329 -2.80 4.66 -17.18
CA HIS A 329 -1.54 4.96 -17.87
C HIS A 329 -1.29 6.48 -18.05
N ILE A 330 -2.31 7.33 -17.90
CA ILE A 330 -2.25 8.77 -18.17
C ILE A 330 -1.30 9.52 -17.23
N PRO A 331 -1.27 9.27 -15.90
CA PRO A 331 -0.31 9.94 -15.02
C PRO A 331 1.15 9.66 -15.40
N LEU A 332 1.45 8.43 -15.84
CA LEU A 332 2.78 8.06 -16.34
C LEU A 332 3.13 8.84 -17.62
N TYR A 333 2.18 8.95 -18.54
CA TYR A 333 2.34 9.72 -19.77
C TYR A 333 2.59 11.21 -19.49
N ILE A 334 1.76 11.85 -18.67
CA ILE A 334 1.86 13.28 -18.34
C ILE A 334 3.23 13.59 -17.73
N ARG A 335 3.71 12.76 -16.79
CA ARG A 335 5.04 12.93 -16.15
C ARG A 335 6.19 12.81 -17.14
N SER A 336 6.02 12.03 -18.22
CA SER A 336 7.06 11.83 -19.23
C SER A 336 7.32 13.05 -20.12
N LYS A 337 6.35 13.98 -20.21
CA LYS A 337 6.38 15.16 -21.10
C LYS A 337 6.62 14.82 -22.59
N LYS A 338 6.29 13.59 -23.01
CA LYS A 338 6.34 13.14 -24.40
C LYS A 338 5.06 13.53 -25.13
N ASN A 339 5.12 13.57 -26.46
CA ASN A 339 3.97 13.85 -27.32
C ASN A 339 3.63 12.59 -28.10
N PHE A 340 2.63 11.85 -27.65
CA PHE A 340 2.19 10.61 -28.31
C PHE A 340 1.04 10.87 -29.26
N ASP A 341 1.12 10.29 -30.45
CA ASP A 341 -0.01 10.18 -31.35
C ASP A 341 -1.01 9.09 -30.89
N ASN A 342 -2.09 8.92 -31.62
CA ASN A 342 -3.12 7.93 -31.29
C ASN A 342 -2.62 6.48 -31.30
N GLN A 343 -1.61 6.15 -32.12
CA GLN A 343 -1.03 4.80 -32.16
C GLN A 343 -0.13 4.57 -30.96
N GLN A 344 0.73 5.54 -30.64
CA GLN A 344 1.62 5.49 -29.50
C GLN A 344 0.85 5.46 -28.18
N MET A 345 -0.24 6.23 -28.07
CA MET A 345 -1.11 6.19 -26.88
C MET A 345 -1.84 4.85 -26.73
N ALA A 346 -2.33 4.28 -27.83
CA ALA A 346 -2.94 2.95 -27.80
C ALA A 346 -1.94 1.85 -27.43
N ALA A 347 -0.70 1.95 -27.91
CA ALA A 347 0.39 1.04 -27.54
C ALA A 347 0.72 1.16 -26.05
N LEU A 348 0.84 2.40 -25.52
CA LEU A 348 1.06 2.64 -24.11
C LEU A 348 -0.04 2.03 -23.24
N LYS A 349 -1.31 2.29 -23.56
CA LYS A 349 -2.46 1.73 -22.82
C LYS A 349 -2.41 0.20 -22.77
N MET A 350 -2.17 -0.44 -23.90
CA MET A 350 -2.14 -1.91 -24.01
C MET A 350 -0.93 -2.50 -23.28
N LEU A 351 0.27 -1.97 -23.47
CA LEU A 351 1.48 -2.44 -22.80
C LEU A 351 1.39 -2.21 -21.28
N TYR A 352 0.80 -1.10 -20.84
CA TYR A 352 0.58 -0.80 -19.43
C TYR A 352 -0.33 -1.84 -18.77
N LYS A 353 -1.47 -2.15 -19.40
CA LYS A 353 -2.40 -3.19 -18.90
C LYS A 353 -1.79 -4.58 -18.91
N TRP A 354 -1.07 -4.94 -19.97
CA TRP A 354 -0.37 -6.22 -20.04
C TRP A 354 0.68 -6.36 -18.94
N ARG A 355 1.49 -5.31 -18.72
CA ARG A 355 2.51 -5.29 -17.67
C ARG A 355 1.90 -5.49 -16.28
N ASP A 356 0.78 -4.83 -15.99
CA ASP A 356 0.07 -5.00 -14.71
C ASP A 356 -0.48 -6.43 -14.54
N SER A 357 -1.12 -6.98 -15.58
CA SER A 357 -1.62 -8.35 -15.55
C SER A 357 -0.51 -9.38 -15.28
N GLN A 358 0.66 -9.20 -15.91
CA GLN A 358 1.81 -10.06 -15.70
C GLN A 358 2.45 -9.87 -14.31
N ALA A 359 2.49 -8.62 -13.82
CA ALA A 359 2.94 -8.29 -12.48
C ALA A 359 2.09 -8.99 -11.41
N ARG A 360 0.76 -9.02 -11.59
CA ARG A 360 -0.16 -9.77 -10.71
C ARG A 360 0.09 -11.27 -10.74
N GLN A 361 0.21 -11.84 -11.95
CA GLN A 361 0.39 -13.29 -12.13
C GLN A 361 1.70 -13.81 -11.54
N LEU A 362 2.77 -13.04 -11.67
CA LEU A 362 4.10 -13.41 -11.19
C LEU A 362 4.35 -12.98 -9.74
N ASP A 363 3.42 -12.20 -9.15
CA ASP A 363 3.63 -11.49 -7.90
C ASP A 363 4.94 -10.68 -7.94
N GLU A 364 5.10 -9.91 -9.01
CA GLU A 364 6.29 -9.10 -9.28
C GLU A 364 5.92 -7.63 -9.47
N SER A 365 6.76 -6.65 -9.13
CA SER A 365 6.41 -5.25 -9.45
C SER A 365 6.44 -4.96 -10.95
N THR A 366 5.62 -3.99 -11.36
CA THR A 366 5.59 -3.51 -12.74
C THR A 366 6.95 -2.98 -13.23
N THR A 367 7.69 -2.27 -12.37
CA THR A 367 9.01 -1.72 -12.72
C THR A 367 10.07 -2.80 -12.90
N TYR A 368 9.95 -3.92 -12.20
CA TYR A 368 10.84 -5.08 -12.39
C TYR A 368 10.65 -5.73 -13.75
N LEU A 369 9.39 -5.99 -14.10
CA LEU A 369 9.04 -6.67 -15.35
C LEU A 369 9.41 -5.82 -16.56
N LEU A 370 9.00 -4.55 -16.55
CA LEU A 370 9.26 -3.60 -17.63
C LEU A 370 9.31 -2.17 -17.06
N PRO A 371 10.50 -1.58 -16.87
CA PRO A 371 10.67 -0.24 -16.33
C PRO A 371 9.88 0.83 -17.09
N ASN A 372 9.42 1.86 -16.38
CA ASN A 372 8.60 2.93 -16.94
C ASN A 372 9.23 3.60 -18.18
N HIS A 373 10.54 3.86 -18.16
CA HIS A 373 11.22 4.48 -19.29
C HIS A 373 11.27 3.57 -20.53
N MET A 374 11.43 2.25 -20.35
CA MET A 374 11.40 1.26 -21.43
C MET A 374 9.98 1.08 -21.99
N LEU A 375 8.96 1.06 -21.12
CA LEU A 375 7.55 1.04 -21.53
C LEU A 375 7.23 2.24 -22.44
N LEU A 376 7.67 3.43 -22.03
CA LEU A 376 7.50 4.66 -22.80
C LEU A 376 8.28 4.59 -24.13
N SER A 377 9.52 4.10 -24.12
CA SER A 377 10.35 3.94 -25.32
C SER A 377 9.72 3.00 -26.35
N LEU A 378 9.19 1.85 -25.91
CA LEU A 378 8.48 0.90 -26.77
C LEU A 378 7.22 1.52 -27.40
N SER A 379 6.48 2.28 -26.60
CA SER A 379 5.24 2.94 -27.02
C SER A 379 5.49 4.06 -28.02
N GLU A 380 6.61 4.78 -27.87
CA GLU A 380 7.02 5.87 -28.75
C GLU A 380 7.56 5.36 -30.09
N ASN A 381 8.47 4.37 -30.05
CA ASN A 381 9.19 3.91 -31.25
C ASN A 381 8.38 2.94 -32.12
N LEU A 382 7.37 2.25 -31.56
CA LEU A 382 6.53 1.26 -32.25
C LEU A 382 7.34 0.29 -33.14
N PRO A 383 8.31 -0.45 -32.56
CA PRO A 383 9.23 -1.29 -33.33
C PRO A 383 8.50 -2.33 -34.18
N ARG A 384 8.78 -2.31 -35.49
CA ARG A 384 8.21 -3.26 -36.47
C ARG A 384 8.94 -4.59 -36.53
N GLU A 385 10.15 -4.65 -35.98
CA GLU A 385 11.00 -5.83 -35.95
C GLU A 385 11.45 -6.12 -34.51
N LEU A 386 11.82 -7.38 -34.24
CA LEU A 386 12.29 -7.81 -32.91
C LEU A 386 13.54 -7.04 -32.45
N GLN A 387 14.43 -6.68 -33.38
CA GLN A 387 15.64 -5.91 -33.07
C GLN A 387 15.30 -4.52 -32.52
N GLY A 388 14.20 -3.91 -32.98
CA GLY A 388 13.72 -2.63 -32.46
C GLY A 388 13.24 -2.72 -31.01
N VAL A 389 12.69 -3.86 -30.59
CA VAL A 389 12.34 -4.10 -29.17
C VAL A 389 13.59 -4.17 -28.32
N ASN A 390 14.64 -4.88 -28.79
CA ASN A 390 15.92 -4.95 -28.08
C ASN A 390 16.56 -3.56 -27.91
N ALA A 391 16.53 -2.73 -28.97
CA ALA A 391 17.07 -1.37 -28.91
C ALA A 391 16.31 -0.46 -27.92
N CYS A 392 15.02 -0.71 -27.68
CA CYS A 392 14.22 0.05 -26.72
C CYS A 392 14.43 -0.38 -25.26
N CYS A 393 15.06 -1.54 -25.04
CA CYS A 393 15.20 -2.17 -23.73
C CYS A 393 16.66 -2.60 -23.54
N ASP A 394 17.55 -1.65 -23.27
CA ASP A 394 18.96 -1.91 -23.00
C ASP A 394 19.39 -1.34 -21.63
N PRO A 395 19.91 -2.16 -20.70
CA PRO A 395 19.99 -3.61 -20.75
C PRO A 395 18.59 -4.25 -20.68
N MET A 396 18.37 -5.33 -21.44
CA MET A 396 17.05 -5.95 -21.53
C MET A 396 16.68 -6.71 -20.25
N PRO A 397 15.55 -6.37 -19.58
CA PRO A 397 15.08 -7.11 -18.43
C PRO A 397 14.82 -8.59 -18.78
N PRO A 398 15.10 -9.55 -17.88
CA PRO A 398 14.89 -10.97 -18.14
C PRO A 398 13.44 -11.29 -18.59
N PHE A 399 12.46 -10.64 -17.97
CA PHE A 399 11.05 -10.79 -18.33
C PHE A 399 10.76 -10.31 -19.75
N VAL A 400 11.31 -9.15 -20.15
CA VAL A 400 11.19 -8.62 -21.53
C VAL A 400 11.83 -9.59 -22.52
N LYS A 401 13.01 -10.13 -22.19
CA LYS A 401 13.71 -11.11 -23.05
C LYS A 401 12.88 -12.37 -23.30
N GLN A 402 12.23 -12.90 -22.25
CA GLN A 402 11.34 -14.07 -22.37
C GLN A 402 10.07 -13.76 -23.17
N ASN A 403 9.59 -12.52 -23.14
CA ASN A 403 8.33 -12.09 -23.74
C ASN A 403 8.48 -11.20 -24.98
N VAL A 404 9.66 -11.15 -25.59
CA VAL A 404 9.98 -10.23 -26.69
C VAL A 404 9.02 -10.38 -27.89
N ILE A 405 8.66 -11.63 -28.22
CA ILE A 405 7.71 -11.95 -29.30
C ILE A 405 6.31 -11.46 -28.96
N THR A 406 5.87 -11.63 -27.70
CA THR A 406 4.56 -11.17 -27.23
C THR A 406 4.47 -9.65 -27.29
N ILE A 407 5.50 -8.95 -26.79
CA ILE A 407 5.60 -7.49 -26.84
C ILE A 407 5.55 -6.98 -28.28
N HIS A 408 6.33 -7.58 -29.17
CA HIS A 408 6.36 -7.22 -30.59
C HIS A 408 5.01 -7.42 -31.27
N ARG A 409 4.35 -8.58 -31.07
CA ARG A 409 3.01 -8.85 -31.62
C ARG A 409 1.96 -7.87 -31.12
N MET A 410 1.98 -7.52 -29.84
CA MET A 410 1.11 -6.50 -29.28
C MET A 410 1.30 -5.17 -30.01
N ILE A 411 2.54 -4.67 -30.13
CA ILE A 411 2.84 -3.41 -30.82
C ILE A 411 2.32 -3.43 -32.26
N LEU A 412 2.59 -4.50 -33.01
CA LEU A 412 2.10 -4.65 -34.38
C LEU A 412 0.56 -4.63 -34.48
N SER A 413 -0.13 -5.26 -33.52
CA SER A 413 -1.59 -5.29 -33.50
C SER A 413 -2.22 -3.91 -33.38
N VAL A 414 -1.62 -2.99 -32.62
CA VAL A 414 -2.08 -1.61 -32.49
C VAL A 414 -1.89 -0.84 -33.80
N SER A 415 -0.74 -1.02 -34.45
CA SER A 415 -0.47 -0.42 -35.76
C SER A 415 -1.48 -0.86 -36.81
N PHE A 416 -1.91 -2.13 -36.78
CA PHE A 416 -2.88 -2.69 -37.71
C PHE A 416 -4.33 -2.26 -37.43
N LEU A 417 -4.77 -2.30 -36.17
CA LEU A 417 -6.14 -1.92 -35.77
C LEU A 417 -6.47 -0.47 -36.13
N ILE A 418 -5.52 0.44 -35.97
CA ILE A 418 -5.71 1.86 -36.30
C ILE A 418 -5.69 2.07 -37.82
N SER A 419 -4.88 1.30 -38.56
CA SER A 419 -4.88 1.30 -40.02
C SER A 419 -6.23 0.86 -40.58
N ILE A 420 -6.82 -0.20 -40.00
CA ILE A 420 -8.19 -0.64 -40.35
C ILE A 420 -9.22 0.44 -39.99
N LYS A 421 -9.18 1.02 -38.79
CA LYS A 421 -10.14 2.09 -38.41
C LYS A 421 -10.07 3.29 -39.35
N LYS A 422 -8.87 3.70 -39.78
CA LYS A 422 -8.69 4.76 -40.79
C LYS A 422 -9.26 4.36 -42.15
N LEU A 423 -9.05 3.12 -42.57
CA LEU A 423 -9.55 2.60 -43.85
C LEU A 423 -11.07 2.48 -43.86
N VAL A 424 -11.67 1.98 -42.77
CA VAL A 424 -13.13 1.92 -42.57
C VAL A 424 -13.72 3.33 -42.49
N ALA A 425 -13.10 4.26 -41.76
CA ALA A 425 -13.56 5.65 -41.70
C ALA A 425 -13.51 6.32 -43.09
N SER A 426 -12.43 6.10 -43.85
CA SER A 426 -12.32 6.58 -45.23
C SER A 426 -13.39 5.96 -46.14
N TYR A 427 -13.65 4.65 -46.00
CA TYR A 427 -14.70 3.97 -46.76
C TYR A 427 -16.10 4.49 -46.42
N VAL A 428 -16.39 4.70 -45.14
CA VAL A 428 -17.67 5.28 -44.67
C VAL A 428 -17.83 6.71 -45.17
N ILE A 429 -16.80 7.55 -45.08
CA ILE A 429 -16.82 8.92 -45.59
C ILE A 429 -17.03 8.92 -47.11
N ASN A 430 -16.35 8.04 -47.85
CA ASN A 430 -16.53 7.91 -49.30
C ASN A 430 -17.94 7.40 -49.65
N ALA A 431 -18.48 6.43 -48.90
CA ALA A 431 -19.84 5.93 -49.09
C ALA A 431 -20.91 7.00 -48.80
N ILE A 432 -20.70 7.83 -47.77
CA ILE A 432 -21.53 9.00 -47.48
C ILE A 432 -21.43 10.01 -48.65
N ARG A 433 -20.22 10.31 -49.13
CA ARG A 433 -19.98 11.26 -50.23
C ARG A 433 -20.63 10.79 -51.55
N LEU A 434 -20.57 9.50 -51.86
CA LEU A 434 -21.25 8.90 -53.02
C LEU A 434 -22.78 9.00 -52.88
N LYS A 435 -23.35 8.67 -51.71
CA LYS A 435 -24.78 8.84 -51.43
C LYS A 435 -25.27 10.30 -51.47
N PHE A 436 -24.39 11.26 -51.19
CA PHE A 436 -24.70 12.69 -51.34
C PHE A 436 -24.61 13.15 -52.80
N ASN A 437 -23.63 12.67 -53.58
CA ASN A 437 -23.54 13.00 -55.01
C ASN A 437 -24.71 12.41 -55.83
N ASP A 438 -25.21 11.22 -55.48
CA ASP A 438 -26.37 10.62 -56.17
C ASP A 438 -27.68 11.39 -55.91
N ARG A 439 -27.77 12.16 -54.80
CA ARG A 439 -28.95 13.01 -54.52
C ARG A 439 -28.94 14.36 -55.23
N TYR A 440 -27.80 14.79 -55.79
CA TYR A 440 -27.73 16.03 -56.59
C TYR A 440 -27.82 15.80 -58.10
N PHE A 441 -27.81 14.55 -58.58
CA PHE A 441 -28.00 14.25 -60.00
C PHE A 441 -29.48 14.19 -60.45
N TYR A 442 -30.44 14.27 -59.51
CA TYR A 442 -31.89 14.22 -59.81
C TYR A 442 -32.65 15.53 -59.63
N ILE A 443 -31.98 16.67 -59.38
CA ILE A 443 -32.61 18.01 -59.28
C ILE A 443 -31.98 18.98 -60.31
N GLY A 444 -31.53 18.46 -61.45
CA GLY A 444 -30.92 19.23 -62.54
C GLY A 444 -31.72 19.24 -63.85
N ARG A 445 -32.99 18.78 -63.84
CA ARG A 445 -33.89 18.79 -65.00
C ARG A 445 -35.34 19.10 -64.61
N THR A 446 -35.56 20.26 -64.01
CA THR A 446 -36.87 20.92 -64.01
C THR A 446 -36.67 22.43 -63.86
N LEU A 447 -36.22 23.04 -64.96
CA LEU A 447 -36.28 24.49 -65.18
C LEU A 447 -37.11 24.68 -66.45
N LYS A 448 -38.40 25.01 -66.29
CA LYS A 448 -39.27 25.77 -67.22
C LYS A 448 -40.74 25.61 -66.84
N CYS A 449 -41.24 26.52 -66.01
CA CYS A 449 -42.58 27.13 -66.09
C CYS A 449 -42.76 28.04 -64.86
N CYS A 450 -42.65 29.35 -65.11
CA CYS A 450 -43.22 30.51 -64.39
C CYS A 450 -42.34 31.74 -64.65
N LEU A 451 -42.40 32.24 -65.89
CA LEU A 451 -42.89 33.59 -66.14
C LEU A 451 -44.35 33.44 -66.58
#